data_AF-A0A965UQ23-F1
#
_entry.id   AF-A0A965UQ23-F1
#
_cell.length_a   1.000
_cell.length_b   1.000
_cell.length_c   1.000
_cell.angle_alpha   90.00
_cell.angle_beta   90.00
_cell.angle_gamma   90.00
#
_symmetry.space_group_name_H-M   'P 1'
#
loop_
_entity.id
_entity.type
_entity.pdbx_description
1 polymer ?
#
loop_
_entity_poly.entity_id
_entity_poly.type
_entity_poly.pdbx_seq_one_letter_code
_entity_poly.pdbx_strand_id
1 'polypeptide(L)'
;DKVIRANAWGARHLVDLEAPQNSNPDNDGFPGAGAVAFYLWGINPLDPSPAMQWFERQAERVRQEEGRLGYLLTLARLSRLFVDK
;
A
#
# COMPACT_ATOMS: atom_id res chain seq x y z
N ASP A 1 -0.91 4.64 9.00
CA ASP A 1 -0.90 3.15 9.11
C ASP A 1 0.22 2.42 8.33
N LYS A 2 0.52 1.14 8.66
CA LYS A 2 1.51 0.28 7.96
C LYS A 2 1.09 -0.03 6.51
N VAL A 3 -0.18 -0.30 6.25
CA VAL A 3 -0.67 -0.69 4.91
C VAL A 3 -0.56 0.45 3.91
N ILE A 4 -0.69 1.71 4.37
CA ILE A 4 -0.47 2.90 3.54
C ILE A 4 0.97 2.95 3.02
N ARG A 5 1.95 2.63 3.87
CA ARG A 5 3.36 2.59 3.48
C ARG A 5 3.67 1.39 2.59
N ALA A 6 3.07 0.22 2.87
CA ALA A 6 3.22 -0.96 2.04
C ALA A 6 2.69 -0.71 0.60
N ASN A 7 1.52 -0.08 0.47
CA ASN A 7 0.97 0.32 -0.83
C ASN A 7 1.92 1.24 -1.60
N ALA A 8 2.40 2.32 -0.96
CA ALA A 8 3.32 3.25 -1.58
C ALA A 8 4.67 2.60 -1.96
N TRP A 9 5.16 1.69 -1.12
CA TRP A 9 6.38 0.94 -1.36
C TRP A 9 6.25 0.01 -2.57
N GLY A 10 5.19 -0.80 -2.63
CA GLY A 10 4.93 -1.69 -3.77
C GLY A 10 4.79 -0.91 -5.08
N ALA A 11 4.03 0.19 -5.05
CA ALA A 11 3.81 1.03 -6.24
C ALA A 11 5.12 1.62 -6.79
N ARG A 12 6.03 2.06 -5.90
CA ARG A 12 7.33 2.60 -6.30
C ARG A 12 8.25 1.56 -6.96
N HIS A 13 8.13 0.28 -6.58
CA HIS A 13 9.01 -0.79 -7.05
C HIS A 13 8.41 -1.57 -8.25
N LEU A 14 7.24 -1.18 -8.77
CA LEU A 14 6.70 -1.81 -9.99
C LEU A 14 7.67 -1.72 -11.17
N VAL A 15 8.50 -0.67 -11.23
CA VAL A 15 9.56 -0.51 -12.23
C VAL A 15 10.60 -1.65 -12.20
N ASP A 16 10.80 -2.32 -11.05
CA ASP A 16 11.74 -3.44 -10.96
C ASP A 16 11.29 -4.62 -11.83
N LEU A 17 9.98 -4.75 -12.08
CA LEU A 17 9.40 -5.79 -12.92
C LEU A 17 9.58 -5.51 -14.42
N GLU A 18 10.09 -4.33 -14.82
CA GLU A 18 10.44 -4.07 -16.22
C GLU A 18 11.67 -4.88 -16.68
N ALA A 19 12.52 -5.30 -15.74
CA ALA A 19 13.66 -6.16 -16.04
C ALA A 19 13.19 -7.62 -16.30
N PRO A 20 13.58 -8.27 -17.41
CA PRO A 20 13.11 -9.62 -17.75
C PRO A 20 13.37 -10.67 -16.67
N GLN A 21 14.51 -10.61 -15.98
CA GLN A 21 14.83 -11.51 -14.86
C GLN A 21 13.82 -11.41 -13.69
N ASN A 22 13.04 -10.33 -13.62
CA ASN A 22 12.05 -10.10 -12.56
C ASN A 22 10.60 -10.35 -12.99
N SER A 23 10.31 -10.56 -14.28
CA SER A 23 8.93 -10.67 -14.79
C SER A 23 8.70 -11.72 -15.86
N ASN A 24 9.76 -12.36 -16.36
CA ASN A 24 9.68 -13.46 -17.30
C ASN A 24 10.17 -14.76 -16.63
N PRO A 25 9.29 -15.75 -16.39
CA PRO A 25 9.68 -17.02 -15.75
C PRO A 25 10.59 -17.89 -16.62
N ASP A 26 10.65 -17.65 -17.92
CA ASP A 26 11.52 -18.37 -18.87
C ASP A 26 12.89 -17.70 -19.03
N ASN A 27 13.16 -16.60 -18.31
CA ASN A 27 14.48 -15.96 -18.33
C ASN A 27 15.48 -16.75 -17.48
N ASP A 28 16.69 -17.00 -18.01
CA ASP A 28 17.75 -17.73 -17.28
C ASP A 28 18.14 -17.11 -15.92
N GLY A 29 17.94 -15.80 -15.77
CA GLY A 29 18.17 -15.06 -14.53
C GLY A 29 16.98 -15.01 -13.58
N PHE A 30 15.86 -15.66 -13.92
CA PHE A 30 14.68 -15.72 -13.07
C PHE A 30 14.83 -16.77 -11.96
N PRO A 31 14.44 -16.45 -10.70
CA PRO A 31 13.96 -15.16 -10.24
C PRO A 31 15.14 -14.21 -9.94
N GLY A 32 15.11 -13.03 -10.55
CA GLY A 32 15.98 -11.92 -10.20
C GLY A 32 15.62 -11.30 -8.85
N ALA A 33 16.47 -10.42 -8.34
CA ALA A 33 16.30 -9.83 -7.01
C ALA A 33 14.95 -9.08 -6.83
N GLY A 34 14.43 -8.46 -7.89
CA GLY A 34 13.12 -7.80 -7.88
C GLY A 34 11.97 -8.80 -7.76
N ALA A 35 12.01 -9.90 -8.54
CA ALA A 35 11.01 -10.97 -8.41
C ALA A 35 11.00 -11.57 -6.99
N VAL A 36 12.18 -11.86 -6.44
CA VAL A 36 12.31 -12.38 -5.07
C VAL A 36 11.72 -11.41 -4.05
N ALA A 37 12.04 -10.12 -4.16
CA ALA A 37 11.49 -9.10 -3.27
C ALA A 37 9.96 -9.04 -3.31
N PHE A 38 9.37 -9.05 -4.52
CA PHE A 38 7.92 -9.07 -4.70
C PHE A 38 7.28 -10.30 -4.05
N TYR A 39 7.82 -11.50 -4.26
CA TYR A 39 7.34 -12.72 -3.60
C TYR A 39 7.39 -12.61 -2.07
N LEU A 40 8.49 -12.08 -1.51
CA LEU A 40 8.64 -11.90 -0.07
C LEU A 40 7.65 -10.88 0.51
N TRP A 41 7.20 -9.92 -0.29
CA TRP A 41 6.17 -8.96 0.10
C TRP A 41 4.74 -9.49 -0.12
N GLY A 42 4.57 -10.70 -0.66
CA GLY A 42 3.28 -11.29 -0.97
C GLY A 42 2.65 -10.76 -2.26
N ILE A 43 3.47 -10.26 -3.19
CA ILE A 43 3.05 -9.78 -4.51
C ILE A 43 3.58 -10.76 -5.56
N ASN A 44 2.73 -11.26 -6.45
CA ASN A 44 3.20 -12.09 -7.55
C ASN A 44 3.90 -11.19 -8.60
N PRO A 45 5.20 -11.35 -8.87
CA PRO A 45 5.89 -10.53 -9.87
C PRO A 45 5.43 -10.80 -11.31
N LEU A 46 4.82 -11.96 -11.57
CA LEU A 46 4.26 -12.30 -12.88
C LEU A 46 2.84 -11.75 -13.09
N ASP A 47 2.16 -11.41 -12.00
CA ASP A 47 0.85 -10.74 -12.00
C ASP A 47 0.68 -9.92 -10.71
N PRO A 48 1.27 -8.72 -10.63
CA PRO A 48 1.29 -7.94 -9.38
C PRO A 48 -0.08 -7.30 -9.09
N SER A 49 -0.95 -7.21 -10.09
CA SER A 49 -2.19 -6.43 -10.04
C SER A 49 -3.11 -6.78 -8.87
N PRO A 50 -3.40 -8.07 -8.57
CA PRO A 50 -4.34 -8.42 -7.51
C PRO A 50 -3.90 -7.94 -6.12
N ALA A 51 -2.62 -8.13 -5.79
CA ALA A 51 -2.07 -7.69 -4.51
C ALA A 51 -1.97 -6.16 -4.44
N MET A 52 -1.55 -5.50 -5.52
CA MET A 52 -1.47 -4.04 -5.60
C MET A 52 -2.84 -3.38 -5.43
N GLN A 53 -3.87 -3.88 -6.10
CA GLN A 53 -5.24 -3.37 -5.94
C GLN A 53 -5.78 -3.61 -4.52
N TRP A 54 -5.41 -4.72 -3.88
CA TRP A 54 -5.78 -4.94 -2.49
C TRP A 54 -5.11 -3.93 -1.56
N PHE A 55 -3.81 -3.69 -1.72
CA PHE A 55 -3.08 -2.69 -0.94
C PHE A 55 -3.66 -1.29 -1.11
N GLU A 56 -4.01 -0.90 -2.33
CA GLU A 56 -4.63 0.39 -2.62
C GLU A 56 -5.96 0.56 -1.88
N ARG A 57 -6.86 -0.43 -1.99
CA ARG A 57 -8.15 -0.41 -1.27
C ARG A 57 -7.99 -0.35 0.23
N GLN A 58 -7.05 -1.11 0.80
CA GLN A 58 -6.80 -1.08 2.25
C GLN A 58 -6.19 0.24 2.70
N ALA A 59 -5.24 0.79 1.94
CA ALA A 59 -4.66 2.10 2.23
C ALA A 59 -5.72 3.20 2.22
N GLU A 60 -6.65 3.14 1.26
CA GLU A 60 -7.74 4.10 1.17
C GLU A 60 -8.74 3.97 2.32
N ARG A 61 -9.14 2.74 2.65
CA ARG A 61 -9.98 2.48 3.83
C ARG A 61 -9.38 3.09 5.10
N VAL A 62 -8.08 2.88 5.33
CA VAL A 62 -7.42 3.41 6.53
C VAL A 62 -7.32 4.94 6.52
N ARG A 63 -7.05 5.56 5.36
CA ARG A 63 -7.08 7.04 5.25
C ARG A 63 -8.44 7.62 5.59
N GLN A 64 -9.52 6.98 5.13
CA GLN A 64 -10.89 7.41 5.45
C GLN A 64 -11.21 7.25 6.93
N GLU A 65 -10.78 6.15 7.55
CA GLU A 65 -10.94 5.92 8.99
C GLU A 65 -10.16 6.96 9.82
N GLU A 66 -8.89 7.21 9.48
CA GLU A 66 -8.03 8.23 10.13
C GLU A 66 -8.64 9.63 9.97
N GLY A 67 -9.15 9.99 8.78
CA GLY A 67 -9.81 11.26 8.51
C GLY A 67 -11.12 11.45 9.29
N ARG A 68 -11.96 10.40 9.34
CA ARG A 68 -13.21 10.40 10.12
C ARG A 68 -12.94 10.60 11.61
N LEU A 69 -11.92 9.92 12.15
CA LEU A 69 -11.52 10.09 13.56
C LEU A 69 -11.00 11.51 13.83
N GLY A 70 -10.19 12.07 12.93
CA GLY A 70 -9.72 13.46 13.04
C GLY A 70 -10.88 14.47 13.07
N TYR A 71 -11.89 14.27 12.22
CA TYR A 71 -13.08 15.11 12.20
C TYR A 71 -13.88 15.02 13.51
N LEU A 72 -14.13 13.80 14.01
CA LEU A 72 -14.86 13.60 15.27
C LEU A 72 -14.14 14.20 16.48
N LEU A 73 -12.81 14.07 16.55
CA LEU A 73 -12.01 14.70 17.60
C LEU A 73 -12.09 16.23 17.52
N THR A 74 -12.10 16.78 16.31
CA THR A 74 -12.25 18.24 16.10
C THR A 74 -13.61 18.72 16.59
N LEU A 75 -14.69 18.01 16.24
CA LEU A 75 -16.04 18.33 16.72
C LEU A 75 -16.16 18.24 18.25
N ALA A 76 -15.62 17.18 18.86
CA ALA A 76 -15.63 17.00 20.31
C ALA A 76 -14.85 18.10 21.05
N ARG A 77 -13.76 18.59 20.45
CA ARG A 77 -13.00 19.73 21.00
C ARG A 77 -13.79 21.03 20.90
N LEU A 78 -14.45 21.27 19.77
CA LEU A 78 -15.29 22.45 19.60
C LEU A 78 -16.49 22.43 20.54
N SER A 79 -17.21 21.32 20.65
CA SER A 79 -18.38 21.22 21.55
C SER A 79 -18.01 21.53 22.99
N ARG A 80 -16.87 21.02 23.48
CA ARG A 80 -16.38 21.35 24.83
C ARG A 80 -16.10 22.85 25.03
N LEU A 81 -15.54 23.53 24.04
CA LEU A 81 -15.29 24.98 24.08
C LEU A 81 -16.56 25.84 24.07
N PHE A 82 -17.69 25.29 23.59
CA PHE A 82 -18.98 25.98 23.53
C PHE A 82 -19.94 25.59 24.66
N VAL A 83 -19.75 24.44 25.32
CA VAL A 83 -20.55 24.00 26.48
C VAL A 83 -20.07 24.62 27.79
N ASP A 84 -18.77 24.91 27.94
CA ASP A 84 -18.19 25.50 29.15
C ASP A 84 -18.31 27.05 29.19
N LYS A 85 -19.30 27.65 28.50
CA LYS A 85 -19.59 29.10 28.54
C LYS A 85 -20.96 29.41 29.13
#